data_AF-A0A7C5P1G6-F1
#
_entry.id   AF-A0A7C5P1G6-F1
#
_cell.length_a   1.000
_cell.length_b   1.000
_cell.length_c   1.000
_cell.angle_alpha   90.00
_cell.angle_beta   90.00
_cell.angle_gamma   90.00
#
_symmetry.space_group_name_H-M   'P 1'
#
loop_
_entity.id
_entity.type
_entity.pdbx_description
1 polymer ?
#
loop_
_entity_poly.entity_id
_entity_poly.type
_entity_poly.pdbx_seq_one_letter_code
_entity_poly.pdbx_strand_id
1 'polypeptide(L)'
;MLNTMVLIRTDSFDKAMIALADLVRYGGMEIRGKPRIIPPALSDWAFEKVVGEKPKKKYRAHVIAQVNLPPAKAIGRLREIHPPAHIIVIPPESNVHKELLKMWGTFELLKGFYPPKKSGKGEESEK
;
A
#
# COMPACT_ATOMS: atom_id res chain seq x y z
N MET A 1 -2.54 -15.81 9.33
CA MET A 1 -3.51 -14.72 9.07
C MET A 1 -3.11 -14.00 7.79
N LEU A 2 -4.07 -13.50 7.02
CA LEU A 2 -3.80 -12.72 5.80
C LEU A 2 -3.36 -11.29 6.19
N ASN A 3 -2.35 -10.76 5.49
CA ASN A 3 -1.84 -9.41 5.72
C ASN A 3 -2.74 -8.37 5.05
N THR A 4 -2.90 -7.20 5.67
CA THR A 4 -3.49 -6.03 5.01
C THR A 4 -2.69 -5.69 3.76
N MET A 5 -3.38 -5.30 2.69
CA MET A 5 -2.74 -4.77 1.50
C MET A 5 -2.89 -3.26 1.45
N VAL A 6 -1.92 -2.58 0.87
CA VAL A 6 -2.00 -1.16 0.50
C VAL A 6 -1.85 -1.04 -1.01
N LEU A 7 -2.70 -0.23 -1.62
CA LEU A 7 -2.64 0.15 -3.02
C LEU A 7 -2.11 1.58 -3.13
N ILE A 8 -0.96 1.75 -3.76
CA ILE A 8 -0.28 3.02 -3.99
C ILE A 8 -0.55 3.44 -5.44
N ARG A 9 -1.16 4.61 -5.63
CA ARG A 9 -1.47 5.21 -6.94
C ARG A 9 -0.81 6.57 -7.06
N THR A 10 0.06 6.75 -8.06
CA THR A 10 0.82 8.00 -8.23
C THR A 10 1.30 8.20 -9.68
N ASP A 11 2.00 9.31 -9.94
CA ASP A 11 2.38 9.73 -11.29
C ASP A 11 3.67 9.04 -11.81
N SER A 12 4.49 8.43 -10.94
CA SER A 12 5.72 7.72 -11.31
C SER A 12 6.09 6.62 -10.31
N PHE A 13 6.87 5.62 -10.75
CA PHE A 13 7.35 4.56 -9.84
C PHE A 13 8.30 5.10 -8.78
N ASP A 14 9.05 6.16 -9.05
CA ASP A 14 9.90 6.83 -8.05
C ASP A 14 9.06 7.39 -6.89
N LYS A 15 7.95 8.08 -7.19
CA LYS A 15 7.02 8.54 -6.16
C LYS A 15 6.39 7.37 -5.40
N ALA A 16 6.15 6.23 -6.05
CA ALA A 16 5.62 5.05 -5.40
C ALA A 16 6.63 4.44 -4.41
N MET A 17 7.92 4.39 -4.79
CA MET A 17 9.00 3.95 -3.92
C MET A 17 9.19 4.88 -2.72
N ILE A 18 9.11 6.21 -2.94
CA ILE A 18 9.16 7.20 -1.85
C ILE A 18 7.97 7.00 -0.90
N ALA A 19 6.75 6.86 -1.43
CA ALA A 19 5.56 6.62 -0.61
C ALA A 19 5.67 5.32 0.20
N LEU A 20 6.17 4.23 -0.39
CA LEU A 20 6.45 2.98 0.35
C LEU A 20 7.49 3.18 1.45
N ALA A 21 8.53 3.98 1.20
CA ALA A 21 9.53 4.31 2.20
C ALA A 21 8.92 5.14 3.35
N ASP A 22 8.00 6.06 3.05
CA ASP A 22 7.29 6.84 4.06
C ASP A 22 6.40 5.98 4.95
N LEU A 23 5.71 4.98 4.37
CA LEU A 23 4.94 4.00 5.15
C LEU A 23 5.81 3.31 6.21
N VAL A 24 7.05 2.96 5.86
CA VAL A 24 7.98 2.30 6.77
C VAL A 24 8.60 3.28 7.77
N ARG A 25 9.15 4.39 7.27
CA ARG A 25 9.95 5.33 8.06
C ARG A 25 9.10 6.15 9.01
N TYR A 26 7.97 6.65 8.54
CA TYR A 26 7.11 7.58 9.27
C TYR A 26 5.82 6.90 9.73
N GLY A 27 5.27 5.99 8.91
CA GLY A 27 4.06 5.24 9.27
C GLY A 27 4.30 4.04 10.21
N GLY A 28 5.56 3.71 10.50
CA GLY A 28 5.94 2.58 11.36
C GLY A 28 5.53 1.20 10.80
N MET A 29 5.12 1.14 9.53
CA MET A 29 4.66 -0.09 8.89
C MET A 29 5.82 -1.00 8.52
N GLU A 30 5.58 -2.31 8.49
CA GLU A 30 6.53 -3.27 7.94
C GLU A 30 5.96 -3.85 6.65
N ILE A 31 6.72 -3.73 5.56
CA ILE A 31 6.35 -4.30 4.26
C ILE A 31 6.67 -5.81 4.27
N ARG A 32 5.65 -6.63 4.01
CA ARG A 32 5.78 -8.09 3.91
C ARG A 32 6.03 -8.49 2.45
N GLY A 33 7.15 -9.15 2.22
CA GLY A 33 7.56 -9.56 0.88
C GLY A 33 7.97 -8.38 -0.01
N LYS A 34 7.88 -8.57 -1.33
CA LYS A 34 8.23 -7.54 -2.32
C LYS A 34 6.96 -6.87 -2.85
N PRO A 35 6.88 -5.52 -2.89
CA PRO A 35 5.80 -4.81 -3.57
C PRO A 35 5.73 -5.19 -5.05
N ARG A 36 4.53 -5.10 -5.62
CA ARG A 36 4.24 -5.55 -6.99
C ARG A 36 3.53 -4.48 -7.80
N ILE A 37 3.83 -4.43 -9.08
CA ILE A 37 3.20 -3.54 -10.05
C ILE A 37 1.92 -4.20 -10.54
N ILE A 38 0.81 -3.47 -10.55
CA ILE A 38 -0.48 -3.98 -11.06
C ILE A 38 -0.96 -3.20 -12.29
N PRO A 39 -1.79 -3.82 -13.14
CA PRO A 39 -2.42 -3.12 -14.26
C PRO A 39 -3.29 -1.94 -13.78
N PRO A 40 -3.31 -0.79 -14.49
CA PRO A 40 -4.15 0.35 -14.15
C PRO A 40 -5.63 0.00 -13.99
N ALA A 41 -6.18 -0.82 -14.89
CA ALA A 41 -7.59 -1.22 -14.84
C ALA A 41 -7.94 -1.99 -13.55
N LEU A 42 -7.01 -2.83 -13.07
CA LEU A 42 -7.18 -3.55 -11.81
C LEU A 42 -7.07 -2.62 -10.60
N SER A 43 -6.18 -1.63 -10.66
CA SER A 43 -6.07 -0.58 -9.64
C SER A 43 -7.34 0.25 -9.54
N ASP A 44 -7.88 0.68 -10.67
CA ASP A 44 -9.11 1.48 -10.75
C ASP A 44 -10.30 0.68 -10.23
N TRP A 45 -10.44 -0.59 -10.62
CA TRP A 45 -11.45 -1.50 -10.06
C TRP A 45 -11.31 -1.65 -8.54
N ALA A 46 -10.11 -1.89 -8.03
CA ALA A 46 -9.85 -2.03 -6.60
C ALA A 46 -10.23 -0.75 -5.84
N PHE A 47 -9.88 0.41 -6.39
CA PHE A 47 -10.27 1.71 -5.85
C PHE A 47 -11.79 1.87 -5.80
N GLU A 48 -12.50 1.62 -6.90
CA GLU A 48 -13.97 1.75 -6.95
C GLU A 48 -14.65 0.86 -5.92
N LYS A 49 -14.17 -0.37 -5.75
CA LYS A 49 -14.75 -1.33 -4.80
C LYS A 49 -14.46 -0.99 -3.34
N VAL A 50 -13.31 -0.40 -3.03
CA VAL A 50 -12.95 -0.04 -1.64
C VAL A 50 -13.47 1.33 -1.25
N VAL A 51 -13.42 2.31 -2.15
CA VAL A 51 -13.76 3.72 -1.87
C VAL A 51 -15.21 4.03 -2.24
N GLY A 52 -15.82 3.29 -3.16
CA GLY A 52 -17.22 3.47 -3.55
C GLY A 52 -17.46 4.60 -4.56
N GLU A 53 -16.41 5.19 -5.13
CA GLU A 53 -16.52 6.20 -6.20
C GLU A 53 -15.58 5.89 -7.37
N LYS A 54 -15.88 6.47 -8.54
CA LYS A 54 -15.00 6.37 -9.72
C LYS A 54 -13.73 7.20 -9.54
N PRO A 55 -12.55 6.73 -10.00
CA PRO A 55 -11.35 7.53 -10.00
C PRO A 55 -11.52 8.81 -10.82
N LYS A 56 -11.29 9.96 -10.18
CA LYS A 56 -11.33 11.28 -10.85
C LYS A 56 -10.01 11.63 -11.55
N LYS A 57 -8.89 11.07 -11.06
CA LYS A 57 -7.53 11.26 -11.58
C LYS A 57 -6.98 9.95 -12.14
N LYS A 58 -6.33 10.02 -13.29
CA LYS A 58 -5.53 8.92 -13.86
C LYS A 58 -4.11 8.96 -13.29
N TYR A 59 -3.61 7.80 -12.88
CA TYR A 59 -2.26 7.61 -12.37
C TYR A 59 -1.46 6.73 -13.34
N ARG A 60 -0.14 6.92 -13.39
CA ARG A 60 0.75 6.16 -14.29
C ARG A 60 1.44 4.99 -13.59
N ALA A 61 1.61 5.06 -12.27
CA ALA A 61 2.22 4.02 -11.46
C ALA A 61 1.22 3.49 -10.43
N HIS A 62 1.05 2.17 -10.43
CA HIS A 62 0.12 1.45 -9.57
C HIS A 62 0.85 0.28 -8.93
N VAL A 63 0.97 0.32 -7.60
CA VAL A 63 1.76 -0.65 -6.83
C VAL A 63 0.91 -1.18 -5.68
N ILE A 64 1.01 -2.48 -5.42
CA ILE A 64 0.44 -3.11 -4.22
C ILE A 64 1.56 -3.62 -3.31
N ALA A 65 1.36 -3.50 -2.01
CA ALA A 65 2.24 -4.10 -1.01
C ALA A 65 1.43 -4.71 0.13
N GLN A 66 1.96 -5.74 0.77
CA GLN A 66 1.39 -6.27 2.01
C GLN A 66 2.07 -5.58 3.20
N VAL A 67 1.29 -5.22 4.22
CA VAL A 67 1.79 -4.59 5.45
C VAL A 67 1.44 -5.41 6.67
N ASN A 68 2.34 -5.44 7.65
CA ASN A 68 2.16 -6.13 8.93
C ASN A 68 1.36 -5.28 9.94
N LEU A 69 0.20 -4.78 9.54
CA LEU A 69 -0.70 -4.03 10.42
C LEU A 69 -2.15 -4.39 10.14
N PRO A 70 -3.01 -4.43 11.17
CA PRO A 70 -4.46 -4.48 10.96
C PRO A 70 -4.95 -3.26 10.16
N PRO A 71 -6.04 -3.37 9.37
CA PRO A 71 -6.50 -2.29 8.50
C PRO A 71 -6.76 -0.97 9.24
N ALA A 72 -7.43 -1.02 10.39
CA ALA A 72 -7.72 0.16 11.20
C ALA A 72 -6.45 0.89 11.66
N LYS A 73 -5.44 0.14 12.13
CA LYS A 73 -4.14 0.72 12.52
C LYS A 73 -3.41 1.30 11.30
N ALA A 74 -3.44 0.63 10.15
CA ALA A 74 -2.83 1.13 8.92
C ALA A 74 -3.47 2.46 8.45
N ILE A 75 -4.80 2.57 8.51
CA ILE A 75 -5.54 3.81 8.21
C ILE A 75 -5.14 4.92 9.18
N GLY A 76 -5.09 4.63 10.48
CA GLY A 76 -4.67 5.60 11.50
C GLY A 76 -3.28 6.17 11.21
N ARG A 77 -2.30 5.30 10.96
CA ARG A 77 -0.92 5.71 10.61
C ARG A 77 -0.86 6.53 9.32
N LEU A 78 -1.63 6.15 8.30
CA LEU A 78 -1.69 6.90 7.04
C LEU A 78 -2.19 8.34 7.21
N ARG A 79 -3.08 8.59 8.18
CA ARG A 79 -3.55 9.95 8.49
C ARG A 79 -2.50 10.82 9.16
N GLU A 80 -1.48 10.22 9.77
CA GLU A 80 -0.39 10.91 10.47
C GLU A 80 0.77 11.29 9.54
N ILE A 81 0.78 10.78 8.30
CA ILE A 81 1.87 10.97 7.34
C ILE A 81 1.36 11.56 6.01
N HIS A 82 2.26 12.19 5.25
CA HIS A 82 1.93 12.86 4.00
C HIS A 82 2.72 12.27 2.81
N PRO A 83 2.52 10.98 2.47
CA PRO A 83 3.25 10.36 1.37
C PRO A 83 2.86 10.99 0.03
N PRO A 84 3.77 11.07 -0.96
CA PRO A 84 3.52 11.67 -2.28
C PRO A 84 2.70 10.75 -3.21
N ALA A 85 1.70 10.07 -2.68
CA ALA A 85 0.86 9.11 -3.40
C ALA A 85 -0.52 9.01 -2.77
N HIS A 86 -1.50 8.64 -3.58
CA HIS A 86 -2.81 8.25 -3.09
C HIS A 86 -2.74 6.78 -2.65
N ILE A 87 -2.86 6.55 -1.33
CA ILE A 87 -2.75 5.22 -0.75
C ILE A 87 -4.12 4.76 -0.24
N ILE A 88 -4.55 3.58 -0.67
CA ILE A 88 -5.78 2.94 -0.22
C ILE A 88 -5.42 1.70 0.59
N VAL A 89 -6.03 1.56 1.77
CA VAL A 89 -5.93 0.35 2.60
C VAL A 89 -6.98 -0.66 2.13
N ILE A 90 -6.54 -1.89 1.85
CA ILE A 90 -7.38 -2.98 1.38
C ILE A 90 -7.43 -4.05 2.49
N PRO A 91 -8.56 -4.16 3.20
CA PRO A 91 -8.71 -5.12 4.30
C PRO A 91 -8.68 -6.59 3.81
N PRO A 92 -8.07 -7.52 4.57
CA PRO A 92 -7.99 -8.94 4.20
C PRO A 92 -9.31 -9.65 3.91
N GLU A 93 -10.39 -9.22 4.55
CA GLU A 93 -11.74 -9.78 4.42
C GLU A 93 -12.45 -9.34 3.13
N SER A 94 -11.94 -8.29 2.46
CA SER A 94 -12.55 -7.74 1.26
C SER A 94 -12.42 -8.67 0.04
N ASN A 95 -13.41 -8.64 -0.86
CA ASN A 95 -13.32 -9.36 -2.13
C ASN A 95 -12.15 -8.85 -2.99
N VAL A 96 -11.82 -7.56 -2.90
CA VAL A 96 -10.67 -6.97 -3.59
C VAL A 96 -9.37 -7.64 -3.17
N HIS A 97 -9.16 -7.82 -1.87
CA HIS A 97 -7.97 -8.51 -1.34
C HIS A 97 -7.84 -9.92 -1.89
N LYS A 98 -8.93 -10.70 -1.84
CA LYS A 98 -8.95 -12.09 -2.30
C LYS A 98 -8.57 -12.20 -3.77
N GLU A 99 -9.12 -11.34 -4.63
CA GLU A 99 -8.79 -11.35 -6.07
C GLU A 99 -7.34 -10.92 -6.35
N LEU A 100 -6.86 -9.87 -5.68
CA LEU A 100 -5.44 -9.47 -5.77
C LEU A 100 -4.49 -10.57 -5.31
N LEU A 101 -4.86 -11.31 -4.26
CA LEU A 101 -4.05 -12.39 -3.73
C LEU A 101 -3.98 -13.59 -4.68
N LYS A 102 -5.09 -13.95 -5.33
CA LYS A 102 -5.12 -15.03 -6.35
C LYS A 102 -4.15 -14.75 -7.51
N MET A 103 -4.07 -13.48 -7.93
CA MET A 103 -3.20 -13.04 -9.02
C MET A 103 -1.79 -12.66 -8.55
N TRP A 104 -1.49 -12.71 -7.24
CA TRP A 104 -0.27 -12.14 -6.67
C TRP A 104 1.01 -12.65 -7.37
N GLY A 105 1.07 -13.93 -7.71
CA GLY A 105 2.21 -14.55 -8.37
C GLY A 105 2.48 -14.03 -9.79
N THR A 106 1.48 -13.50 -10.49
CA THR A 106 1.57 -13.07 -11.89
C THR A 106 2.04 -11.63 -12.05
N PHE A 107 1.93 -10.81 -11.00
CA PHE A 107 2.33 -9.40 -11.05
C PHE A 107 3.84 -9.22 -11.05
N GLU A 108 4.33 -8.26 -11.83
CA GLU A 108 5.74 -7.88 -11.85
C GLU A 108 6.17 -7.35 -10.47
N LEU A 109 7.39 -7.68 -10.05
CA LEU A 109 7.98 -7.11 -8.84
C LEU A 109 8.37 -5.65 -9.06
N LEU A 110 8.07 -4.78 -8.10
CA LEU A 110 8.65 -3.45 -8.07
C LEU A 110 10.15 -3.56 -7.73
N LYS A 111 11.00 -3.39 -8.74
CA LYS A 111 12.46 -3.37 -8.57
C LYS A 111 12.91 -2.04 -7.96
N GLY A 112 14.06 -2.03 -7.29
CA GLY A 112 14.68 -0.82 -6.73
C GLY A 112 14.14 -0.36 -5.37
N PHE A 113 13.05 -0.94 -4.87
CA PHE A 113 12.58 -0.66 -3.51
C PHE A 113 13.36 -1.45 -2.46
N TYR A 114 14.02 -0.73 -1.56
CA TYR A 114 14.65 -1.27 -0.37
C TYR A 114 14.00 -0.62 0.87
N PRO A 115 13.38 -1.39 1.78
CA PRO A 115 12.74 -0.83 2.96
C PRO A 115 13.74 -0.01 3.79
N PRO A 116 13.43 1.26 4.13
CA PRO A 116 14.30 2.04 5.00
C PRO A 116 14.26 1.51 6.44
N LYS A 117 15.26 1.88 7.25
CA LYS A 117 15.17 1.69 8.71
C LYS A 117 13.98 2.49 9.26
N LYS A 118 13.24 1.90 10.19
CA LYS A 118 12.19 2.60 10.93
C LYS A 118 12.82 3.77 11.69
N SER A 119 12.17 4.94 11.67
CA SER A 119 12.59 6.02 12.58
C SER A 119 12.18 5.61 14.01
N GLY A 120 13.09 5.70 14.97
CA GLY A 120 12.91 5.22 16.35
C GLY A 120 11.83 5.94 17.18
N LYS A 121 10.92 6.69 16.56
CA LYS A 121 9.84 7.41 17.23
C LYS A 121 8.55 6.58 17.40
N GLY A 122 8.54 5.32 16.96
CA GLY A 122 7.37 4.43 17.04
C GLY A 122 7.36 3.42 18.19
N GLU A 123 8.39 3.41 19.04
CA GLU A 123 8.54 2.45 20.16
C GLU A 123 8.33 3.10 21.55
N GLU A 124 7.56 4.19 21.64
CA GLU A 124 7.08 4.66 22.94
C GLU A 124 5.64 4.18 23.20
N SER A 125 5.55 3.26 24.16
CA SER A 125 4.38 2.97 25.03
C SER A 125 3.39 1.90 24.58
N GLU A 126 3.78 0.62 24.68
CA GLU A 126 2.92 -0.40 25.29
C GLU A 126 3.69 -0.96 26.50
N LYS A 127 3.54 -0.29 27.65
CA LYS A 127 3.71 -0.87 28.98
C LYS A 127 2.33 -1.09 29.59
#